data_AF-A0A5J4NUH9-F1
#
_entry.id   AF-A0A5J4NUH9-F1
#
_cell.length_a   1.000
_cell.length_b   1.000
_cell.length_c   1.000
_cell.angle_alpha   90.00
_cell.angle_beta   90.00
_cell.angle_gamma   90.00
#
_symmetry.space_group_name_H-M   'P 1'
#
loop_
_entity.id
_entity.type
_entity.pdbx_description
1 polymer ?
#
loop_
_entity_poly.entity_id
_entity_poly.type
_entity_poly.pdbx_seq_one_letter_code
_entity_poly.pdbx_strand_id
1 'polypeptide(L)'
;MMANSHIATLGVTGGKLCHIRVRLPNMTRVNTCWFEYTNPWVGPRPDELVRFGALYPPCVRFDPVHRETVLQPQRAFDQTSGCCILSLHDACYQTGQEQCRNQPFHIWINYRVQVESSGSSWSEHTKLLERVVTTRTGSDEMLPVPLESTWAWDIRSQGRASNSPVRPGPVCGLDPRFCSKYRLGPGNVWSNADVTKWPICEETSFIRPSRLESIRHMQCQVTAHPCCVGLRGECMMTTETHCKRIRGHYNPQAAICSQVSRMLNRRISILLSTLLINIYVNCLQKTCGMTDFRQPYRPDQLYRLITSLYLHAGFIHLWLTVTFQLTIMRTMETELGWFPICVIYILSGCFGNAVCILLLPYQQQVGIGPSPALISLIGVQLVNTIRLHSYAKTGSRFAIVCGFFLIGLMPWIENLAHIGGLISGMLFAFILATYQRWQNRREHPRRDPSEQKSNIKNNAKSKKTDVQCSAFRSAYRRVRQEYIVSLIWIILFLTLITLCAFGPHFYCTGCVYLSCLPLTPSACKASLVDPYKSSECVSRY
;
A
#
# COMPACT_ATOMS: atom_id res chain seq x y z
N MET A 1 -3.17 34.68 15.98
CA MET A 1 -4.14 34.44 14.90
C MET A 1 -3.71 35.23 13.68
N MET A 2 -2.94 34.66 12.77
CA MET A 2 -2.82 35.15 11.38
C MET A 2 -2.47 33.93 10.54
N ALA A 3 -3.50 33.33 9.93
CA ALA A 3 -3.31 32.30 8.92
C ALA A 3 -3.06 33.02 7.60
N ASN A 4 -1.84 32.94 7.06
CA ASN A 4 -1.58 33.34 5.68
C ASN A 4 -2.19 32.28 4.76
N SER A 5 -3.48 32.45 4.47
CA SER A 5 -4.19 31.72 3.44
C SER A 5 -3.76 32.25 2.07
N HIS A 6 -2.84 31.56 1.41
CA HIS A 6 -2.68 31.73 -0.03
C HIS A 6 -3.88 31.06 -0.71
N ILE A 7 -4.78 31.89 -1.25
CA ILE A 7 -5.87 31.44 -2.12
C ILE A 7 -5.23 30.93 -3.41
N ALA A 8 -5.12 29.61 -3.54
CA ALA A 8 -4.89 28.99 -4.85
C ALA A 8 -6.22 29.00 -5.60
N THR A 9 -6.24 29.65 -6.75
CA THR A 9 -7.35 29.61 -7.72
C THR A 9 -7.66 28.15 -8.06
N LEU A 10 -8.92 27.75 -7.80
CA LEU A 10 -9.49 26.40 -7.92
C LEU A 10 -8.96 25.34 -6.92
N GLY A 11 -9.46 25.43 -5.68
CA GLY A 11 -9.99 24.23 -5.00
C GLY A 11 -9.04 23.37 -4.14
N VAL A 12 -7.96 23.91 -3.59
CA VAL A 12 -7.17 23.20 -2.57
C VAL A 12 -6.80 24.13 -1.41
N THR A 13 -7.56 24.11 -0.32
CA THR A 13 -7.21 24.79 0.94
C THR A 13 -6.22 23.95 1.75
N GLY A 14 -5.04 23.67 1.21
CA GLY A 14 -3.96 23.07 2.00
C GLY A 14 -3.43 24.07 3.02
N GLY A 15 -3.46 23.72 4.31
CA GLY A 15 -2.96 24.58 5.39
C GLY A 15 -1.61 24.09 5.90
N LYS A 16 -0.58 24.95 5.91
CA LYS A 16 0.68 24.68 6.61
C LYS A 16 0.49 25.00 8.10
N LEU A 17 0.49 23.97 8.95
CA LEU A 17 0.35 24.14 10.40
C LEU A 17 1.76 24.18 11.02
N CYS A 18 2.20 25.37 11.44
CA CYS A 18 3.60 25.67 11.83
C CYS A 18 3.76 26.32 13.21
N HIS A 19 3.28 25.74 14.31
CA HIS A 19 3.45 26.41 15.63
C HIS A 19 3.66 25.48 16.83
N ILE A 20 4.00 24.19 16.62
CA ILE A 20 4.11 23.26 17.76
C ILE A 20 5.56 22.86 18.00
N ARG A 21 6.03 23.16 19.21
CA ARG A 21 7.37 22.82 19.71
C ARG A 21 7.39 21.33 20.07
N VAL A 22 8.09 20.51 19.29
CA VAL A 22 8.28 19.07 19.55
C VAL A 22 9.71 18.79 19.98
N ARG A 23 9.91 17.70 20.73
CA ARG A 23 11.24 17.22 21.12
C ARG A 23 11.77 16.26 20.07
N LEU A 24 12.96 16.50 19.56
CA LEU A 24 13.67 15.60 18.65
C LEU A 24 14.48 14.53 19.43
N PRO A 25 14.95 13.46 18.75
CA PRO A 25 15.79 12.43 19.36
C PRO A 25 17.03 12.96 20.10
N ASN A 26 17.64 14.03 19.58
CA ASN A 26 18.77 14.71 20.19
C ASN A 26 18.38 15.65 21.36
N MET A 27 17.18 15.51 21.93
CA MET A 27 16.64 16.33 23.02
C MET A 27 16.43 17.82 22.70
N THR A 28 16.77 18.28 21.48
CA THR A 28 16.48 19.65 21.04
C THR A 28 14.98 19.84 20.82
N ARG A 29 14.52 21.07 21.04
CA ARG A 29 13.12 21.45 20.82
C ARG A 29 13.03 22.29 19.56
N VAL A 30 12.24 21.82 18.59
CA VAL A 30 12.12 22.49 17.29
C VAL A 30 10.64 22.71 16.98
N ASN A 31 10.33 23.83 16.33
CA ASN A 31 9.01 24.06 15.79
C ASN A 31 8.88 23.26 14.49
N THR A 32 7.99 22.27 14.47
CA THR A 32 7.74 21.51 13.24
C THR A 32 6.54 22.05 12.48
N CYS A 33 6.66 22.00 11.16
CA CYS A 33 5.61 22.34 10.22
C CYS A 33 5.15 21.06 9.52
N TRP A 34 3.85 20.83 9.43
CA TRP A 34 3.31 19.84 8.49
C TRP A 34 2.44 20.53 7.44
N PHE A 35 2.31 19.89 6.29
CA PHE A 35 1.30 20.26 5.30
C PHE A 35 0.09 19.35 5.47
N GLU A 36 -1.09 19.95 5.64
CA GLU A 36 -2.34 19.21 5.73
C GLU A 36 -3.13 19.39 4.43
N TYR A 37 -3.25 18.30 3.66
CA TYR A 37 -4.15 18.28 2.51
C TYR A 37 -5.59 18.17 3.03
N THR A 38 -6.38 19.23 2.86
CA THR A 38 -7.81 19.18 3.16
C THR A 38 -8.53 18.40 2.07
N ASN A 39 -9.34 17.43 2.45
CA ASN A 39 -10.20 16.72 1.53
C ASN A 39 -11.28 17.70 0.98
N PRO A 40 -11.35 17.94 -0.33
CA PRO A 40 -12.31 18.89 -0.91
C PRO A 40 -13.78 18.44 -0.73
N TRP A 41 -14.02 17.18 -0.39
CA TRP A 41 -15.35 16.59 -0.28
C TRP A 41 -16.00 16.70 1.11
N VAL A 42 -15.39 17.46 2.04
CA VAL A 42 -15.79 17.53 3.46
C VAL A 42 -15.85 16.13 4.05
N GLY A 43 -14.68 15.54 4.30
CA GLY A 43 -14.57 14.14 4.70
C GLY A 43 -13.22 13.78 5.32
N PRO A 44 -13.02 12.48 5.65
CA PRO A 44 -11.78 11.97 6.22
C PRO A 44 -10.58 12.17 5.30
N ARG A 45 -9.38 11.99 5.82
CA ARG A 45 -8.17 12.11 4.98
C ARG A 45 -7.97 10.89 4.08
N PRO A 46 -7.18 11.02 3.00
CA PRO A 46 -6.82 9.89 2.17
C PRO A 46 -6.22 8.70 2.93
N ASP A 47 -5.35 8.91 3.93
CA ASP A 47 -4.75 7.85 4.75
C ASP A 47 -5.75 7.13 5.66
N GLU A 48 -6.72 7.87 6.20
CA GLU A 48 -7.84 7.28 6.95
C GLU A 48 -8.76 6.47 6.03
N LEU A 49 -9.03 6.96 4.81
CA LEU A 49 -9.83 6.25 3.81
C LEU A 49 -9.16 4.94 3.38
N VAL A 50 -7.83 4.96 3.17
CA VAL A 50 -7.06 3.72 2.94
C VAL A 50 -7.20 2.78 4.14
N ARG A 51 -7.08 3.28 5.37
CA ARG A 51 -7.27 2.44 6.57
C ARG A 51 -8.66 1.80 6.65
N PHE A 52 -9.70 2.45 6.13
CA PHE A 52 -11.08 1.94 6.08
C PHE A 52 -11.39 0.98 4.92
N GLY A 53 -10.42 0.72 4.03
CA GLY A 53 -10.61 -0.23 2.93
C GLY A 53 -10.71 0.42 1.55
N ALA A 54 -10.32 1.68 1.38
CA ALA A 54 -10.28 2.30 0.05
C ALA A 54 -9.27 1.62 -0.86
N LEU A 55 -9.44 1.79 -2.17
CA LEU A 55 -8.55 1.21 -3.17
C LEU A 55 -7.20 1.90 -3.07
N TYR A 56 -6.18 1.13 -2.72
CA TYR A 56 -4.81 1.62 -2.68
C TYR A 56 -3.89 0.53 -3.23
N PRO A 57 -3.33 0.69 -4.45
CA PRO A 57 -2.56 -0.36 -5.10
C PRO A 57 -1.46 -0.99 -4.22
N PRO A 58 -0.69 -0.21 -3.41
CA PRO A 58 0.31 -0.78 -2.52
C PRO A 58 -0.25 -1.73 -1.45
N CYS A 59 -1.50 -1.57 -1.00
CA CYS A 59 -2.13 -2.50 -0.04
C CYS A 59 -2.63 -3.79 -0.70
N VAL A 60 -2.99 -3.72 -1.98
CA VAL A 60 -3.62 -4.83 -2.70
C VAL A 60 -2.59 -5.85 -3.14
N ARG A 61 -1.41 -5.38 -3.57
CA ARG A 61 -0.38 -6.20 -4.19
C ARG A 61 1.01 -5.67 -3.84
N PHE A 62 1.96 -6.60 -3.74
CA PHE A 62 3.37 -6.30 -3.59
C PHE A 62 3.96 -5.51 -4.76
N ASP A 63 4.70 -4.45 -4.44
CA ASP A 63 5.37 -3.58 -5.39
C ASP A 63 6.92 -3.70 -5.28
N PRO A 64 7.63 -4.13 -6.35
CA PRO A 64 9.09 -4.16 -6.38
C PRO A 64 9.73 -2.77 -6.35
N VAL A 65 9.13 -1.73 -6.94
CA VAL A 65 9.70 -0.38 -6.92
C VAL A 65 9.64 0.20 -5.51
N HIS A 66 8.52 0.05 -4.80
CA HIS A 66 8.46 0.43 -3.39
C HIS A 66 9.52 -0.30 -2.55
N ARG A 67 9.75 -1.60 -2.82
CA ARG A 67 10.82 -2.36 -2.17
C ARG A 67 12.20 -1.78 -2.46
N GLU A 68 12.50 -1.42 -3.69
CA GLU A 68 13.82 -0.91 -4.10
C GLU A 68 14.05 0.54 -3.67
N THR A 69 13.00 1.37 -3.65
CA THR A 69 13.12 2.82 -3.40
C THR A 69 12.93 3.21 -1.93
N VAL A 70 12.14 2.45 -1.15
CA VAL A 70 11.86 2.76 0.27
C VAL A 70 12.45 1.71 1.20
N LEU A 71 12.19 0.42 0.93
CA LEU A 71 12.52 -0.63 1.91
C LEU A 71 14.00 -1.01 1.92
N GLN A 72 14.62 -1.15 0.75
CA GLN A 72 16.03 -1.51 0.63
C GLN A 72 16.97 -0.42 1.17
N PRO A 73 16.79 0.88 0.86
CA PRO A 73 17.59 1.95 1.44
C PRO A 73 17.44 2.01 2.95
N GLN A 74 16.21 1.86 3.48
CA GLN A 74 15.99 1.82 4.93
C GLN A 74 16.71 0.65 5.59
N ARG A 75 16.71 -0.53 4.97
CA ARG A 75 17.41 -1.71 5.50
C ARG A 75 18.93 -1.51 5.48
N ALA A 76 19.47 -0.96 4.39
CA ALA A 76 20.89 -0.65 4.28
C ALA A 76 21.32 0.40 5.33
N PHE A 77 20.46 1.40 5.57
CA PHE A 77 20.65 2.37 6.65
C PHE A 77 20.65 1.68 8.01
N ASP A 78 19.62 0.89 8.34
CA ASP A 78 19.54 0.17 9.63
C ASP A 78 20.78 -0.72 9.87
N GLN A 79 21.28 -1.40 8.82
CA GLN A 79 22.48 -2.26 8.90
C GLN A 79 23.79 -1.49 9.13
N THR A 80 23.86 -0.24 8.67
CA THR A 80 25.08 0.59 8.75
C THR A 80 25.00 1.65 9.85
N SER A 81 23.80 1.90 10.40
CA SER A 81 23.56 2.81 11.51
C SER A 81 24.21 2.32 12.81
N GLY A 82 24.42 3.25 13.74
CA GLY A 82 24.98 2.97 15.06
C GLY A 82 24.20 3.68 16.17
N CYS A 83 24.58 3.44 17.41
CA CYS A 83 23.96 4.07 18.56
C CYS A 83 24.62 5.41 18.88
N CYS A 84 23.85 6.49 18.84
CA CYS A 84 24.30 7.82 19.25
C CYS A 84 23.88 8.08 20.70
N ILE A 85 24.86 8.32 21.57
CA ILE A 85 24.66 8.52 23.00
C ILE A 85 24.91 9.99 23.35
N LEU A 86 23.99 10.58 24.09
CA LEU A 86 24.09 11.92 24.66
C LEU A 86 24.64 11.80 26.08
N SER A 87 25.91 12.16 26.27
CA SER A 87 26.60 12.00 27.56
C SER A 87 25.99 12.83 28.69
N LEU A 88 25.23 13.88 28.38
CA LEU A 88 24.65 14.79 29.38
C LEU A 88 23.30 14.35 29.95
N HIS A 89 22.59 13.44 29.27
CA HIS A 89 21.19 13.12 29.58
C HIS A 89 20.93 11.62 29.71
N ASP A 90 21.98 10.79 29.72
CA ASP A 90 21.90 9.32 29.66
C ASP A 90 20.93 8.82 28.58
N ALA A 91 20.84 9.54 27.47
CA ALA A 91 19.89 9.31 26.40
C ALA A 91 20.59 8.76 25.16
N CYS A 92 19.90 7.96 24.36
CA CYS A 92 20.44 7.49 23.08
C CYS A 92 19.39 7.28 22.01
N TYR A 93 19.84 7.25 20.76
CA TYR A 93 19.01 6.96 19.60
C TYR A 93 19.83 6.39 18.43
N GLN A 94 19.18 5.56 17.61
CA GLN A 94 19.83 4.98 16.43
C GLN A 94 19.95 6.02 15.30
N THR A 95 21.14 6.20 14.75
CA THR A 95 21.40 7.14 13.64
C THR A 95 22.71 6.83 12.90
N GLY A 96 22.94 7.53 11.78
CA GLY A 96 24.21 7.50 11.05
C GLY A 96 25.32 8.30 11.75
N GLN A 97 26.56 8.02 11.36
CA GLN A 97 27.77 8.62 11.93
C GLN A 97 27.79 10.15 11.84
N GLU A 98 27.56 10.69 10.64
CA GLU A 98 27.60 12.13 10.36
C GLU A 98 26.56 12.92 11.18
N GLN A 99 25.34 12.39 11.28
CA GLN A 99 24.23 13.01 12.01
C GLN A 99 24.52 13.11 13.51
N CYS A 100 25.26 12.13 14.07
CA CYS A 100 25.63 12.12 15.48
C CYS A 100 26.88 12.98 15.77
N ARG A 101 27.93 12.89 14.94
CA ARG A 101 29.22 13.57 15.18
C ARG A 101 29.15 15.09 15.06
N ASN A 102 28.20 15.61 14.30
CA ASN A 102 28.03 17.05 14.12
C ASN A 102 27.40 17.76 15.34
N GLN A 103 27.13 17.04 16.44
CA GLN A 103 26.53 17.60 17.66
C GLN A 103 27.49 17.52 18.86
N PRO A 104 27.60 18.57 19.68
CA PRO A 104 28.49 18.59 20.84
C PRO A 104 27.98 17.64 21.93
N PHE A 105 28.89 16.92 22.60
CA PHE A 105 28.58 15.94 23.66
C PHE A 105 27.84 14.67 23.21
N HIS A 106 27.89 14.36 21.90
CA HIS A 106 27.36 13.13 21.33
C HIS A 106 28.49 12.14 21.04
N ILE A 107 28.28 10.88 21.39
CA ILE A 107 29.20 9.76 21.11
C ILE A 107 28.51 8.78 20.19
N TRP A 108 29.05 8.60 18.99
CA TRP A 108 28.55 7.60 18.05
C TRP A 108 29.30 6.29 18.20
N ILE A 109 28.59 5.21 18.53
CA ILE A 109 29.14 3.87 18.68
C ILE A 109 28.66 2.99 17.53
N ASN A 110 29.62 2.46 16.77
CA ASN A 110 29.39 1.42 15.77
C ASN A 110 30.65 0.55 15.61
N TYR A 111 30.80 -0.51 16.42
CA TYR A 111 31.93 -1.42 16.28
C TYR A 111 31.57 -2.56 15.31
N ARG A 112 32.38 -2.77 14.27
CA ARG A 112 32.38 -4.03 13.51
C ARG A 112 33.52 -4.90 14.03
N VAL A 113 33.18 -5.99 14.70
CA VAL A 113 34.22 -6.92 15.19
C VAL A 113 34.74 -7.72 14.00
N GLN A 114 36.05 -7.61 13.72
CA GLN A 114 36.76 -8.53 12.83
C GLN A 114 37.48 -9.57 13.69
N VAL A 115 37.24 -10.86 13.42
CA VAL A 115 37.89 -11.97 14.12
C VAL A 115 39.00 -12.53 13.23
N GLU A 116 40.24 -12.10 13.38
CA GLU A 116 41.37 -12.72 12.65
C GLU A 116 41.70 -14.08 13.26
N SER A 117 41.71 -15.13 12.44
CA SER A 117 42.24 -16.46 12.81
C SER A 117 43.68 -16.57 12.33
N SER A 118 44.65 -16.19 13.15
CA SER A 118 46.06 -16.47 12.86
C SER A 118 46.37 -17.94 13.16
N GLY A 119 46.76 -18.69 12.14
CA GLY A 119 47.15 -20.10 12.25
C GLY A 119 48.49 -20.30 12.96
N SER A 120 48.57 -21.47 13.61
CA SER A 120 49.77 -22.18 14.09
C SER A 120 50.69 -21.48 15.09
N SER A 121 50.40 -21.67 16.38
CA SER A 121 51.29 -22.21 17.43
C SER A 121 50.76 -21.77 18.79
N TRP A 122 50.77 -22.67 19.77
CA TRP A 122 50.06 -22.59 21.04
C TRP A 122 50.37 -21.31 21.85
N SER A 123 49.45 -20.34 21.81
CA SER A 123 49.02 -19.47 22.93
C SER A 123 47.82 -18.64 22.47
N GLU A 124 46.62 -18.98 22.96
CA GLU A 124 45.37 -18.29 22.62
C GLU A 124 45.35 -16.86 23.18
N HIS A 125 45.58 -15.87 22.32
CA HIS A 125 45.14 -14.49 22.54
C HIS A 125 44.35 -14.02 21.32
N THR A 126 43.04 -13.89 21.47
CA THR A 126 42.16 -13.26 20.47
C THR A 126 42.45 -11.76 20.46
N LYS A 127 43.27 -11.27 19.52
CA LYS A 127 43.44 -9.82 19.32
C LYS A 127 42.16 -9.25 18.70
N LEU A 128 41.36 -8.56 19.51
CA LEU A 128 40.30 -7.67 19.01
C LEU A 128 40.97 -6.46 18.37
N LEU A 129 40.99 -6.40 17.03
CA LEU A 129 41.39 -5.18 16.33
C LEU A 129 40.30 -4.12 16.53
N GLU A 130 40.52 -3.20 17.47
CA GLU A 130 39.79 -1.94 17.53
C GLU A 130 40.12 -1.11 16.28
N ARG A 131 39.15 -0.91 15.40
CA ARG A 131 39.18 0.19 14.44
C ARG A 131 38.16 1.25 14.86
N VAL A 132 38.72 2.29 15.49
CA VAL A 132 38.26 3.68 15.53
C VAL A 132 37.15 4.01 16.56
N VAL A 133 37.57 4.20 17.80
CA VAL A 133 37.02 5.29 18.64
C VAL A 133 37.80 6.55 18.28
N THR A 134 37.25 7.44 17.44
CA THR A 134 37.75 8.82 17.37
C THR A 134 37.03 9.62 18.44
N THR A 135 37.64 9.77 19.61
CA THR A 135 37.39 10.87 20.52
C THR A 135 38.30 12.03 20.09
N ARG A 136 37.74 13.20 19.81
CA ARG A 136 38.50 14.45 19.92
C ARG A 136 38.10 15.09 21.23
N THR A 137 38.74 14.65 22.30
CA THR A 137 38.83 15.41 23.55
C THR A 137 40.27 15.88 23.65
N GLY A 138 40.47 17.19 23.86
CA GLY A 138 41.80 17.75 23.99
C GLY A 138 42.62 17.06 25.08
N SER A 139 43.92 16.92 24.80
CA SER A 139 45.02 16.65 25.75
C SER A 139 44.76 15.61 26.84
N ASP A 140 45.14 14.36 26.58
CA ASP A 140 46.26 13.66 27.25
C ASP A 140 46.14 12.14 27.04
N GLU A 141 47.30 11.47 27.10
CA GLU A 141 47.58 10.08 26.68
C GLU A 141 46.65 9.00 27.29
N MET A 142 46.34 7.96 26.50
CA MET A 142 45.54 6.79 26.93
C MET A 142 46.38 5.50 26.90
N LEU A 143 46.42 4.79 28.04
CA LEU A 143 46.89 3.41 28.19
C LEU A 143 45.74 2.40 27.93
N PRO A 144 46.01 1.23 27.31
CA PRO A 144 44.99 0.22 27.04
C PRO A 144 44.71 -0.66 28.28
N VAL A 145 43.43 -0.94 28.54
CA VAL A 145 42.97 -1.88 29.58
C VAL A 145 42.64 -3.23 28.94
N PRO A 146 43.18 -4.37 29.42
CA PRO A 146 42.91 -5.69 28.86
C PRO A 146 41.57 -6.25 29.38
N LEU A 147 40.77 -6.86 28.49
CA LEU A 147 39.58 -7.63 28.88
C LEU A 147 39.88 -9.13 28.78
N GLU A 148 40.03 -9.79 29.92
CA GLU A 148 40.12 -11.25 30.00
C GLU A 148 38.82 -11.95 29.58
N SER A 149 39.04 -13.12 28.98
CA SER A 149 38.11 -14.03 28.34
C SER A 149 37.06 -14.62 29.28
N THR A 150 35.80 -14.54 28.88
CA THR A 150 34.68 -15.43 29.21
C THR A 150 33.54 -14.88 28.33
N TRP A 151 32.93 -15.56 27.37
CA TRP A 151 32.36 -16.90 27.33
C TRP A 151 32.07 -17.23 25.85
N ALA A 152 32.44 -18.43 25.41
CA ALA A 152 32.13 -18.95 24.08
C ALA A 152 30.74 -19.59 24.08
N TRP A 153 29.90 -19.25 23.09
CA TRP A 153 28.74 -20.07 22.72
C TRP A 153 29.06 -20.87 21.46
N ASP A 154 28.62 -22.12 21.51
CA ASP A 154 28.96 -23.24 20.65
C ASP A 154 28.53 -23.04 19.18
N ILE A 155 29.50 -22.91 18.26
CA ILE A 155 29.29 -23.04 16.82
C ILE A 155 29.70 -24.47 16.44
N ARG A 156 28.84 -25.43 16.73
CA ARG A 156 28.95 -26.78 16.17
C ARG A 156 27.77 -27.07 15.25
N SER A 157 27.74 -26.40 14.10
CA SER A 157 27.18 -26.98 12.88
C SER A 157 27.62 -26.21 11.64
N GLN A 158 28.25 -26.94 10.72
CA GLN A 158 28.51 -26.64 9.31
C GLN A 158 29.83 -25.91 8.97
N GLY A 159 30.87 -26.71 8.76
CA GLY A 159 31.50 -26.85 7.43
C GLY A 159 32.34 -25.70 6.88
N ARG A 160 33.66 -25.94 6.85
CA ARG A 160 34.69 -25.42 5.92
C ARG A 160 34.89 -23.89 5.82
N ALA A 161 36.04 -23.49 6.36
CA ALA A 161 36.93 -22.38 5.98
C ALA A 161 36.45 -21.43 4.86
N SER A 162 36.07 -20.20 5.25
CA SER A 162 36.24 -18.99 4.46
C SER A 162 36.02 -17.75 5.36
N ASN A 163 36.99 -16.83 5.36
CA ASN A 163 36.97 -15.43 5.83
C ASN A 163 36.17 -15.07 7.11
N SER A 164 36.89 -14.56 8.11
CA SER A 164 36.43 -13.93 9.37
C SER A 164 35.03 -13.30 9.35
N PRO A 165 34.13 -13.65 10.30
CA PRO A 165 32.78 -13.07 10.32
C PRO A 165 32.82 -11.62 10.82
N VAL A 166 32.53 -10.66 9.93
CA VAL A 166 32.26 -9.27 10.28
C VAL A 166 31.00 -9.22 11.14
N ARG A 167 31.12 -8.89 12.43
CA ARG A 167 29.95 -8.72 13.30
C ARG A 167 29.27 -7.37 13.05
N PRO A 168 27.93 -7.30 13.05
CA PRO A 168 27.21 -6.06 12.87
C PRO A 168 27.30 -5.17 14.12
N GLY A 169 27.10 -3.87 13.94
CA GLY A 169 27.23 -2.86 14.99
C GLY A 169 26.15 -2.95 16.08
N PRO A 170 26.36 -2.25 17.23
CA PRO A 170 25.38 -2.13 18.29
C PRO A 170 24.12 -1.37 17.85
N VAL A 171 22.97 -1.82 18.35
CA VAL A 171 21.70 -1.11 18.28
C VAL A 171 21.41 -0.55 19.67
N CYS A 172 20.92 0.69 19.77
CA CYS A 172 20.58 1.27 21.08
C CYS A 172 19.55 0.40 21.81
N GLY A 173 19.86 -0.01 23.04
CA GLY A 173 19.03 -0.87 23.88
C GLY A 173 18.95 -2.33 23.44
N LEU A 174 19.69 -2.76 22.41
CA LEU A 174 19.70 -4.14 21.93
C LEU A 174 21.13 -4.64 21.68
N ASP A 175 21.51 -5.68 22.42
CA ASP A 175 22.76 -6.41 22.24
C ASP A 175 22.56 -7.87 22.67
N PRO A 176 22.86 -8.85 21.81
CA PRO A 176 22.71 -10.27 22.14
C PRO A 176 23.49 -10.68 23.40
N ARG A 177 24.58 -9.96 23.73
CA ARG A 177 25.43 -10.31 24.86
C ARG A 177 24.84 -9.95 26.22
N PHE A 178 23.89 -9.03 26.24
CA PHE A 178 23.31 -8.47 27.46
C PHE A 178 21.81 -8.71 27.55
N CYS A 179 21.24 -9.52 26.66
CA CYS A 179 19.82 -9.86 26.67
C CYS A 179 19.60 -11.24 27.32
N SER A 180 18.98 -11.28 28.50
CA SER A 180 18.66 -12.53 29.21
C SER A 180 17.39 -13.18 28.67
N LYS A 181 16.41 -12.37 28.25
CA LYS A 181 15.14 -12.82 27.71
C LYS A 181 14.71 -11.96 26.53
N TYR A 182 14.31 -12.61 25.46
CA TYR A 182 13.86 -11.96 24.23
C TYR A 182 12.50 -12.49 23.81
N ARG A 183 11.75 -11.65 23.07
CA ARG A 183 10.43 -12.04 22.57
C ARG A 183 10.53 -13.05 21.43
N LEU A 184 10.05 -14.26 21.68
CA LEU A 184 9.98 -15.33 20.67
C LEU A 184 8.90 -15.03 19.63
N GLY A 185 9.29 -15.09 18.35
CA GLY A 185 8.42 -14.97 17.18
C GLY A 185 9.04 -15.74 16.01
N PRO A 186 8.25 -16.16 15.00
CA PRO A 186 8.79 -16.93 13.89
C PRO A 186 9.84 -16.12 13.10
N GLY A 187 11.08 -16.62 13.03
CA GLY A 187 12.20 -15.99 12.31
C GLY A 187 13.08 -15.04 13.14
N ASN A 188 12.86 -14.96 14.46
CA ASN A 188 13.68 -14.17 15.38
C ASN A 188 14.97 -14.92 15.75
N VAL A 189 16.07 -14.64 15.05
CA VAL A 189 17.40 -15.20 15.34
C VAL A 189 18.38 -14.06 15.54
N TRP A 190 19.18 -14.13 16.60
CA TRP A 190 20.35 -13.27 16.77
C TRP A 190 21.36 -13.58 15.67
N SER A 191 21.27 -12.86 14.55
CA SER A 191 22.15 -13.05 13.41
C SER A 191 23.48 -12.36 13.65
N ASN A 192 24.57 -13.09 13.41
CA ASN A 192 25.94 -12.58 13.51
C ASN A 192 26.36 -11.69 12.32
N ALA A 193 25.48 -11.45 11.34
CA ALA A 193 25.78 -10.66 10.14
C ALA A 193 24.74 -9.56 9.85
N ASP A 194 23.52 -9.65 10.42
CA ASP A 194 22.40 -8.79 10.03
C ASP A 194 21.57 -8.35 11.24
N VAL A 195 21.76 -7.11 11.70
CA VAL A 195 20.99 -6.52 12.82
C VAL A 195 19.50 -6.43 12.55
N THR A 196 19.09 -6.41 11.28
CA THR A 196 17.67 -6.39 10.89
C THR A 196 16.96 -7.71 11.25
N LYS A 197 17.75 -8.74 11.61
CA LYS A 197 17.26 -10.03 12.11
C LYS A 197 17.08 -10.12 13.62
N TRP A 198 17.58 -9.15 14.37
CA TRP A 198 17.64 -9.25 15.82
C TRP A 198 16.24 -9.18 16.45
N PRO A 199 15.95 -10.04 17.44
CA PRO A 199 14.73 -9.95 18.24
C PRO A 199 14.74 -8.74 19.17
N ILE A 200 13.58 -8.49 19.77
CA ILE A 200 13.41 -7.47 20.80
C ILE A 200 13.80 -8.09 22.15
N CYS A 201 14.67 -7.39 22.88
CA CYS A 201 15.02 -7.76 24.24
C CYS A 201 13.94 -7.32 25.22
N GLU A 202 13.48 -8.22 26.09
CA GLU A 202 12.50 -7.91 27.14
C GLU A 202 13.18 -7.68 28.49
N GLU A 203 14.25 -8.42 28.78
CA GLU A 203 15.00 -8.31 30.03
C GLU A 203 16.50 -8.29 29.73
N THR A 204 17.20 -7.32 30.33
CA THR A 204 18.66 -7.22 30.27
C THR A 204 19.31 -7.96 31.44
N SER A 205 20.46 -8.58 31.20
CA SER A 205 21.23 -9.24 32.25
C SER A 205 21.92 -8.21 33.16
N PHE A 206 22.23 -8.60 34.40
CA PHE A 206 22.93 -7.74 35.36
C PHE A 206 24.32 -7.35 34.85
N ILE A 207 24.60 -6.06 34.73
CA ILE A 207 25.86 -5.52 34.22
C ILE A 207 26.78 -5.14 35.39
N ARG A 208 27.98 -5.72 35.44
CA ARG A 208 28.99 -5.36 36.45
C ARG A 208 29.56 -3.95 36.19
N PRO A 209 29.86 -3.15 37.23
CA PRO A 209 30.32 -1.76 37.10
C PRO A 209 31.63 -1.59 36.29
N SER A 210 32.50 -2.60 36.27
CA SER A 210 33.84 -2.53 35.63
C SER A 210 33.84 -2.53 34.10
N ARG A 211 32.69 -2.68 33.43
CA ARG A 211 32.56 -2.68 31.96
C ARG A 211 31.77 -1.49 31.38
N LEU A 212 31.51 -0.48 32.22
CA LEU A 212 30.55 0.62 31.98
C LEU A 212 30.75 1.36 30.65
N GLU A 213 32.00 1.59 30.25
CA GLU A 213 32.29 2.44 29.10
C GLU A 213 32.00 1.77 27.74
N SER A 214 32.07 0.43 27.70
CA SER A 214 31.82 -0.42 26.53
C SER A 214 30.35 -0.84 26.35
N ILE A 215 29.47 -0.49 27.30
CA ILE A 215 28.06 -0.94 27.38
C ILE A 215 27.08 0.24 27.43
N ARG A 216 27.55 1.46 27.15
CA ARG A 216 26.71 2.68 27.21
C ARG A 216 25.47 2.59 26.31
N HIS A 217 25.52 1.85 25.19
CA HIS A 217 24.38 1.64 24.30
C HIS A 217 23.25 0.78 24.91
N MET A 218 23.51 0.02 25.99
CA MET A 218 22.48 -0.78 26.69
C MET A 218 21.93 -0.09 27.94
N GLN A 219 22.65 0.87 28.51
CA GLN A 219 22.26 1.58 29.74
C GLN A 219 21.55 2.89 29.47
N CYS A 220 21.71 3.45 28.27
CA CYS A 220 21.07 4.68 27.87
C CYS A 220 19.54 4.53 27.72
N GLN A 221 18.81 5.57 28.08
CA GLN A 221 17.40 5.71 27.80
C GLN A 221 17.21 5.92 26.28
N VAL A 222 16.61 4.95 25.61
CA VAL A 222 16.27 5.07 24.18
C VAL A 222 15.18 6.13 24.02
N THR A 223 15.51 7.23 23.35
CA THR A 223 14.61 8.40 23.19
C THR A 223 13.83 8.40 21.88
N ALA A 224 14.31 7.64 20.89
CA ALA A 224 13.70 7.58 19.56
C ALA A 224 13.36 6.14 19.18
N HIS A 225 12.17 5.98 18.64
CA HIS A 225 11.67 4.70 18.15
C HIS A 225 11.09 4.87 16.73
N PRO A 226 10.92 3.77 15.98
CA PRO A 226 10.34 3.82 14.65
C PRO A 226 8.92 4.41 14.62
N CYS A 227 8.73 5.42 13.78
CA CYS A 227 7.46 6.02 13.46
C CYS A 227 7.13 5.79 11.98
N CYS A 228 5.98 5.17 11.73
CA CYS A 228 5.47 4.94 10.38
C CYS A 228 4.55 6.08 9.96
N VAL A 229 4.84 6.75 8.84
CA VAL A 229 4.09 7.94 8.40
C VAL A 229 3.63 7.84 6.96
N GLY A 230 2.49 8.49 6.69
CA GLY A 230 1.96 8.70 5.35
C GLY A 230 1.49 7.44 4.62
N LEU A 231 1.06 7.65 3.38
CA LEU A 231 0.57 6.60 2.49
C LEU A 231 1.71 5.70 1.96
N ARG A 232 2.93 6.24 1.86
CA ARG A 232 4.13 5.52 1.43
C ARG A 232 4.63 4.49 2.44
N GLY A 233 4.14 4.52 3.68
CA GLY A 233 4.71 3.68 4.74
C GLY A 233 6.20 4.00 4.96
N GLU A 234 6.56 5.29 4.94
CA GLU A 234 7.92 5.71 5.28
C GLU A 234 8.15 5.51 6.77
N CYS A 235 9.36 5.06 7.11
CA CYS A 235 9.77 4.87 8.49
C CYS A 235 10.85 5.88 8.86
N MET A 236 10.69 6.53 10.01
CA MET A 236 11.73 7.38 10.58
C MET A 236 11.89 7.15 12.08
N MET A 237 13.12 7.29 12.57
CA MET A 237 13.42 7.26 14.01
C MET A 237 13.07 8.60 14.62
N THR A 238 12.11 8.64 15.55
CA THR A 238 11.69 9.91 16.17
C THR A 238 11.10 9.70 17.56
N THR A 239 10.83 10.79 18.28
CA THR A 239 10.19 10.74 19.60
C THR A 239 8.68 10.49 19.45
N GLU A 240 8.04 9.98 20.50
CA GLU A 240 6.58 9.77 20.50
C GLU A 240 5.81 11.08 20.23
N THR A 241 6.25 12.18 20.85
CA THR A 241 5.61 13.49 20.69
C THR A 241 5.67 13.99 19.25
N HIS A 242 6.83 13.82 18.60
CA HIS A 242 6.99 14.17 17.20
C HIS A 242 6.17 13.23 16.31
N CYS A 243 6.18 11.92 16.55
CA CYS A 243 5.41 10.94 15.78
C CYS A 243 3.89 11.22 15.81
N LYS A 244 3.32 11.42 17.01
CA LYS A 244 1.91 11.85 17.17
C LYS A 244 1.65 13.17 16.44
N ARG A 245 2.63 14.07 16.48
CA ARG A 245 2.57 15.37 15.81
C ARG A 245 2.88 15.32 14.32
N ILE A 246 3.15 14.17 13.71
CA ILE A 246 3.09 13.98 12.25
C ILE A 246 2.02 12.95 11.88
N ARG A 247 1.14 12.63 12.84
CA ARG A 247 0.08 11.62 12.76
C ARG A 247 0.58 10.24 12.31
N GLY A 248 1.83 9.94 12.64
CA GLY A 248 2.42 8.63 12.40
C GLY A 248 1.98 7.62 13.45
N HIS A 249 2.20 6.34 13.13
CA HIS A 249 2.07 5.25 14.09
C HIS A 249 3.39 5.01 14.80
N TYR A 250 3.42 5.26 16.10
CA TYR A 250 4.60 5.08 16.93
C TYR A 250 4.75 3.62 17.37
N ASN A 251 5.95 3.04 17.24
CA ASN A 251 6.22 1.66 17.61
C ASN A 251 7.26 1.59 18.73
N PRO A 252 6.86 1.75 20.01
CA PRO A 252 7.80 1.83 21.15
C PRO A 252 8.56 0.52 21.39
N GLN A 253 8.07 -0.59 20.86
CA GLN A 253 8.67 -1.91 21.06
C GLN A 253 9.77 -2.23 20.04
N ALA A 254 9.91 -1.43 18.97
CA ALA A 254 10.92 -1.64 17.93
C ALA A 254 12.12 -0.72 18.19
N ALA A 255 13.33 -1.21 18.01
CA ALA A 255 14.54 -0.40 18.12
C ALA A 255 15.01 0.16 16.78
N ILE A 256 14.65 -0.50 15.67
CA ILE A 256 14.98 -0.07 14.29
C ILE A 256 13.77 -0.23 13.38
N CYS A 257 13.75 0.53 12.27
CA CYS A 257 12.63 0.54 11.33
C CYS A 257 12.32 -0.85 10.76
N SER A 258 13.35 -1.61 10.43
CA SER A 258 13.23 -2.98 9.92
C SER A 258 12.62 -4.01 10.89
N GLN A 259 12.53 -3.69 12.19
CA GLN A 259 11.86 -4.55 13.18
C GLN A 259 10.34 -4.37 13.23
N VAL A 260 9.79 -3.25 12.72
CA VAL A 260 8.35 -2.94 12.82
C VAL A 260 7.47 -4.03 12.22
N SER A 261 7.90 -4.66 11.12
CA SER A 261 7.15 -5.70 10.40
C SER A 261 6.95 -7.00 11.17
N ARG A 262 7.76 -7.26 12.21
CA ARG A 262 7.86 -8.59 12.84
C ARG A 262 6.89 -8.80 14.01
N MET A 263 6.25 -7.74 14.49
CA MET A 263 5.42 -7.80 15.70
C MET A 263 3.99 -8.29 15.47
N LEU A 264 3.59 -8.63 14.23
CA LEU A 264 2.21 -8.97 13.89
C LEU A 264 1.92 -10.47 13.70
N ASN A 265 2.88 -11.37 13.93
CA ASN A 265 2.65 -12.81 13.75
C ASN A 265 2.35 -13.53 15.08
N ARG A 266 1.06 -13.70 15.41
CA ARG A 266 0.63 -14.63 16.48
C ARG A 266 0.04 -15.97 15.99
N ARG A 267 -0.17 -16.22 14.68
CA ARG A 267 -0.99 -17.39 14.24
C ARG A 267 -0.68 -18.06 12.88
N ILE A 268 0.57 -18.32 12.50
CA ILE A 268 0.82 -19.15 11.28
C ILE A 268 1.85 -20.26 11.52
N SER A 269 1.45 -21.48 11.14
CA SER A 269 2.14 -22.76 11.28
C SER A 269 3.52 -22.77 10.60
N ILE A 270 4.48 -23.42 11.26
CA ILE A 270 5.93 -23.45 11.02
C ILE A 270 6.32 -24.10 9.68
N LEU A 271 5.39 -24.76 8.97
CA LEU A 271 5.70 -25.60 7.80
C LEU A 271 5.93 -24.86 6.47
N LEU A 272 5.54 -23.57 6.34
CA LEU A 272 5.71 -22.81 5.09
C LEU A 272 6.80 -21.72 5.14
N SER A 273 7.49 -21.56 6.27
CA SER A 273 8.34 -20.38 6.52
C SER A 273 9.82 -20.50 6.14
N THR A 274 10.34 -21.67 5.77
CA THR A 274 11.80 -21.86 5.73
C THR A 274 12.51 -21.49 4.42
N LEU A 275 11.82 -21.24 3.30
CA LEU A 275 12.51 -21.05 2.00
C LEU A 275 12.53 -19.63 1.42
N LEU A 276 11.79 -18.64 1.96
CA LEU A 276 11.68 -17.31 1.31
C LEU A 276 11.65 -16.12 2.28
N ILE A 277 12.37 -16.16 3.40
CA ILE A 277 12.45 -15.00 4.32
C ILE A 277 13.55 -14.03 3.83
N ASN A 278 13.25 -13.30 2.76
CA ASN A 278 13.84 -11.98 2.60
C ASN A 278 13.11 -11.03 3.56
N ILE A 279 13.87 -10.30 4.37
CA ILE A 279 13.34 -9.48 5.47
C ILE A 279 13.01 -8.11 4.92
N TYR A 280 11.76 -7.69 5.15
CA TYR A 280 11.24 -6.43 4.65
C TYR A 280 10.72 -5.57 5.80
N VAL A 281 11.02 -4.28 5.75
CA VAL A 281 10.40 -3.24 6.57
C VAL A 281 8.96 -3.06 6.06
N ASN A 282 7.96 -2.98 6.93
CA ASN A 282 6.55 -2.86 6.50
C ASN A 282 5.76 -1.95 7.44
N CYS A 283 5.94 -0.65 7.25
CA CYS A 283 5.03 0.35 7.81
C CYS A 283 3.66 0.34 7.10
N LEU A 284 3.57 -0.26 5.92
CA LEU A 284 2.34 -0.31 5.12
C LEU A 284 1.22 -1.08 5.82
N GLN A 285 1.53 -2.07 6.65
CA GLN A 285 0.52 -2.75 7.48
C GLN A 285 -0.35 -1.75 8.26
N LYS A 286 0.29 -0.74 8.87
CA LYS A 286 -0.39 0.24 9.73
C LYS A 286 -1.19 1.26 8.93
N THR A 287 -0.73 1.57 7.72
CA THR A 287 -1.39 2.45 6.75
C THR A 287 -2.61 1.75 6.12
N CYS A 288 -2.42 0.52 5.65
CA CYS A 288 -3.48 -0.29 5.03
C CYS A 288 -4.58 -0.64 6.03
N GLY A 289 -4.22 -1.17 7.20
CA GLY A 289 -5.21 -1.52 8.22
C GLY A 289 -6.34 -2.45 7.75
N MET A 290 -7.47 -2.40 8.45
CA MET A 290 -8.69 -3.22 8.35
C MET A 290 -8.51 -4.73 8.62
N THR A 291 -7.56 -5.37 7.96
CA THR A 291 -7.17 -6.75 8.23
C THR A 291 -5.65 -6.87 8.15
N ASP A 292 -5.07 -7.78 8.92
CA ASP A 292 -3.65 -8.02 8.79
C ASP A 292 -3.30 -8.72 7.47
N PHE A 293 -2.13 -8.41 6.88
CA PHE A 293 -1.63 -9.17 5.73
C PHE A 293 -1.39 -10.63 6.12
N ARG A 294 -1.72 -11.60 5.23
CA ARG A 294 -1.47 -13.03 5.51
C ARG A 294 0.02 -13.33 5.64
N GLN A 295 0.86 -12.63 4.87
CA GLN A 295 2.31 -12.64 5.03
C GLN A 295 2.73 -11.23 5.45
N PRO A 296 3.45 -11.04 6.57
CA PRO A 296 3.79 -9.70 7.08
C PRO A 296 4.59 -8.81 6.12
N TYR A 297 5.12 -9.39 5.04
CA TYR A 297 5.97 -8.73 4.05
C TYR A 297 5.35 -8.63 2.65
N ARG A 298 4.13 -9.14 2.45
CA ARG A 298 3.50 -9.18 1.13
C ARG A 298 2.05 -8.68 1.22
N PRO A 299 1.77 -7.47 0.71
CA PRO A 299 0.39 -6.97 0.63
C PRO A 299 -0.50 -7.91 -0.18
N ASP A 300 -1.68 -8.21 0.35
CA ASP A 300 -2.62 -9.20 -0.19
C ASP A 300 -4.11 -8.82 -0.01
N GLN A 301 -4.41 -7.53 0.11
CA GLN A 301 -5.77 -7.05 0.42
C GLN A 301 -6.65 -6.86 -0.82
N LEU A 302 -6.85 -7.93 -1.60
CA LEU A 302 -7.68 -7.91 -2.82
C LEU A 302 -9.16 -7.56 -2.56
N TYR A 303 -9.66 -7.75 -1.34
CA TYR A 303 -11.02 -7.34 -0.97
C TYR A 303 -11.26 -5.83 -1.17
N ARG A 304 -10.20 -5.02 -1.26
CA ARG A 304 -10.29 -3.57 -1.53
C ARG A 304 -10.92 -3.25 -2.88
N LEU A 305 -10.89 -4.18 -3.83
CA LEU A 305 -11.62 -4.08 -5.09
C LEU A 305 -13.14 -3.93 -4.89
N ILE A 306 -13.66 -4.52 -3.81
CA ILE A 306 -15.08 -4.50 -3.44
C ILE A 306 -15.32 -3.39 -2.42
N THR A 307 -14.55 -3.31 -1.35
CA THR A 307 -14.81 -2.35 -0.24
C THR A 307 -14.70 -0.90 -0.68
N SER A 308 -13.84 -0.59 -1.65
CA SER A 308 -13.72 0.76 -2.21
C SER A 308 -15.02 1.26 -2.85
N LEU A 309 -15.87 0.37 -3.38
CA LEU A 309 -17.15 0.73 -4.02
C LEU A 309 -18.15 1.33 -3.02
N TYR A 310 -18.04 0.96 -1.75
CA TYR A 310 -18.94 1.42 -0.69
C TYR A 310 -18.43 2.67 0.03
N LEU A 311 -17.14 2.95 -0.05
CA LEU A 311 -16.52 4.10 0.60
C LEU A 311 -16.73 5.36 -0.23
N HIS A 312 -16.83 6.50 0.44
CA HIS A 312 -16.99 7.79 -0.21
C HIS A 312 -15.96 8.77 0.33
N ALA A 313 -15.47 9.67 -0.52
CA ALA A 313 -14.43 10.62 -0.13
C ALA A 313 -14.91 11.59 0.95
N GLY A 314 -16.20 11.94 0.99
CA GLY A 314 -16.77 12.82 2.00
C GLY A 314 -18.27 12.99 1.81
N PHE A 315 -18.88 13.89 2.58
CA PHE A 315 -20.33 14.09 2.60
C PHE A 315 -20.87 14.56 1.24
N ILE A 316 -20.19 15.52 0.59
CA ILE A 316 -20.59 16.04 -0.71
C ILE A 316 -20.49 14.95 -1.78
N HIS A 317 -19.39 14.20 -1.78
CA HIS A 317 -19.20 13.08 -2.71
C HIS A 317 -20.29 12.02 -2.54
N LEU A 318 -20.61 11.65 -1.29
CA LEU A 318 -21.69 10.70 -0.97
C LEU A 318 -23.04 11.18 -1.49
N TRP A 319 -23.40 12.45 -1.24
CA TRP A 319 -24.68 12.99 -1.68
C TRP A 319 -24.81 12.97 -3.21
N LEU A 320 -23.76 13.36 -3.93
CA LEU A 320 -23.72 13.34 -5.39
C LEU A 320 -23.81 11.90 -5.95
N THR A 321 -22.99 10.98 -5.45
CA THR A 321 -22.97 9.59 -5.95
C THR A 321 -24.26 8.86 -5.66
N VAL A 322 -24.84 9.01 -4.47
CA VAL A 322 -26.11 8.36 -4.11
C VAL A 322 -27.26 8.94 -4.93
N THR A 323 -27.32 10.26 -5.11
CA THR A 323 -28.34 10.89 -5.96
C THR A 323 -28.25 10.35 -7.39
N PHE A 324 -27.05 10.32 -7.96
CA PHE A 324 -26.82 9.79 -9.29
C PHE A 324 -27.15 8.29 -9.39
N GLN A 325 -26.74 7.51 -8.39
CA GLN A 325 -27.04 6.09 -8.28
C GLN A 325 -28.55 5.82 -8.27
N LEU A 326 -29.33 6.59 -7.49
CA LEU A 326 -30.78 6.44 -7.41
C LEU A 326 -31.46 6.77 -8.75
N THR A 327 -30.97 7.76 -9.51
CA THR A 327 -31.57 8.09 -10.82
C THR A 327 -31.41 6.98 -11.85
N ILE A 328 -30.25 6.32 -11.88
CA ILE A 328 -29.94 5.27 -12.84
C ILE A 328 -30.52 3.93 -12.39
N MET A 329 -30.16 3.50 -11.17
CA MET A 329 -30.50 2.16 -10.69
C MET A 329 -32.00 1.97 -10.52
N ARG A 330 -32.75 2.99 -10.05
CA ARG A 330 -34.21 2.87 -9.87
C ARG A 330 -34.91 2.41 -11.13
N THR A 331 -34.58 3.01 -12.28
CA THR A 331 -35.21 2.66 -13.57
C THR A 331 -34.86 1.24 -14.01
N MET A 332 -33.61 0.82 -13.79
CA MET A 332 -33.15 -0.52 -14.18
C MET A 332 -33.71 -1.60 -13.26
N GLU A 333 -33.77 -1.32 -11.95
CA GLU A 333 -34.30 -2.22 -10.94
C GLU A 333 -35.80 -2.46 -11.12
N THR A 334 -36.57 -1.45 -11.53
CA THR A 334 -37.99 -1.63 -11.87
C THR A 334 -38.23 -2.53 -13.08
N GLU A 335 -37.29 -2.56 -14.03
CA GLU A 335 -37.42 -3.36 -15.25
C GLU A 335 -36.88 -4.80 -15.11
N LEU A 336 -35.84 -4.98 -14.29
CA LEU A 336 -35.03 -6.22 -14.25
C LEU A 336 -34.99 -6.89 -12.88
N GLY A 337 -35.48 -6.21 -11.85
CA GLY A 337 -35.30 -6.59 -10.46
C GLY A 337 -33.93 -6.20 -9.90
N TRP A 338 -33.79 -6.36 -8.58
CA TRP A 338 -32.63 -5.90 -7.82
C TRP A 338 -31.38 -6.78 -8.05
N PHE A 339 -31.56 -8.10 -8.21
CA PHE A 339 -30.45 -9.06 -8.20
C PHE A 339 -29.52 -8.90 -9.42
N PRO A 340 -30.00 -8.83 -10.68
CA PRO A 340 -29.12 -8.64 -11.84
C PRO A 340 -28.34 -7.32 -11.77
N ILE A 341 -28.98 -6.25 -11.30
CA ILE A 341 -28.35 -4.93 -11.17
C ILE A 341 -27.26 -4.97 -10.12
N CYS A 342 -27.50 -5.63 -8.98
CA CYS A 342 -26.49 -5.82 -7.92
C CYS A 342 -25.26 -6.58 -8.45
N VAL A 343 -25.48 -7.67 -9.20
CA VAL A 343 -24.39 -8.46 -9.80
C VAL A 343 -23.57 -7.62 -10.79
N ILE A 344 -24.24 -6.89 -11.70
CA ILE A 344 -23.56 -6.01 -12.66
C ILE A 344 -22.76 -4.95 -11.92
N TYR A 345 -23.38 -4.27 -10.95
CA TYR A 345 -22.76 -3.19 -10.19
C TYR A 345 -21.46 -3.64 -9.50
N ILE A 346 -21.50 -4.74 -8.74
CA ILE A 346 -20.33 -5.23 -8.00
C ILE A 346 -19.26 -5.73 -8.96
N LEU A 347 -19.60 -6.63 -9.89
CA LEU A 347 -18.59 -7.28 -10.75
C LEU A 347 -17.93 -6.30 -11.72
N SER A 348 -18.69 -5.39 -12.33
CA SER A 348 -18.14 -4.38 -13.23
C SER A 348 -17.34 -3.30 -12.49
N GLY A 349 -17.77 -2.92 -11.28
CA GLY A 349 -17.02 -2.02 -10.40
C GLY A 349 -15.66 -2.63 -10.03
N CYS A 350 -15.64 -3.90 -9.61
CA CYS A 350 -14.40 -4.62 -9.34
C CYS A 350 -13.51 -4.77 -10.57
N PHE A 351 -14.10 -5.02 -11.75
CA PHE A 351 -13.35 -5.07 -13.00
C PHE A 351 -12.68 -3.72 -13.30
N GLY A 352 -13.41 -2.61 -13.17
CA GLY A 352 -12.84 -1.26 -13.32
C GLY A 352 -11.70 -0.98 -12.34
N ASN A 353 -11.90 -1.28 -11.06
CA ASN A 353 -10.87 -1.12 -10.03
C ASN A 353 -9.62 -1.99 -10.31
N ALA A 354 -9.81 -3.22 -10.80
CA ALA A 354 -8.72 -4.11 -11.15
C ALA A 354 -7.94 -3.62 -12.38
N VAL A 355 -8.61 -3.06 -13.40
CA VAL A 355 -7.94 -2.40 -14.54
C VAL A 355 -7.09 -1.23 -14.06
N CYS A 356 -7.62 -0.42 -13.13
CA CYS A 356 -6.90 0.72 -12.55
C CYS A 356 -5.60 0.27 -11.85
N ILE A 357 -5.70 -0.68 -10.92
CA ILE A 357 -4.54 -1.21 -10.19
C ILE A 357 -3.49 -1.80 -11.13
N LEU A 358 -3.92 -2.53 -12.17
CA LEU A 358 -3.00 -3.25 -13.03
C LEU A 358 -2.13 -2.32 -13.88
N LEU A 359 -2.69 -1.21 -14.36
CA LEU A 359 -2.01 -0.28 -15.27
C LEU A 359 -1.38 0.91 -14.54
N LEU A 360 -1.84 1.23 -13.33
CA LEU A 360 -1.34 2.34 -12.50
C LEU A 360 -0.89 1.85 -11.10
N PRO A 361 0.08 0.91 -11.03
CA PRO A 361 0.49 0.31 -9.75
C PRO A 361 1.17 1.31 -8.79
N TYR A 362 1.70 2.42 -9.31
CA TYR A 362 2.47 3.42 -8.55
C TYR A 362 1.69 4.66 -8.14
N GLN A 363 0.41 4.75 -8.52
CA GLN A 363 -0.36 5.94 -8.28
C GLN A 363 -0.73 6.03 -6.80
N GLN A 364 -0.36 7.13 -6.15
CA GLN A 364 -0.67 7.38 -4.73
C GLN A 364 -2.07 7.95 -4.51
N GLN A 365 -2.88 8.01 -5.57
CA GLN A 365 -4.28 8.36 -5.46
C GLN A 365 -5.06 7.19 -4.86
N VAL A 366 -6.06 7.55 -4.07
CA VAL A 366 -6.88 6.58 -3.34
C VAL A 366 -8.19 6.45 -4.12
N GLY A 367 -8.39 5.30 -4.75
CA GLY A 367 -9.62 5.00 -5.50
C GLY A 367 -10.78 4.77 -4.53
N ILE A 368 -11.82 5.60 -4.64
CA ILE A 368 -12.95 5.61 -3.69
C ILE A 368 -14.26 5.77 -4.47
N GLY A 369 -15.28 5.04 -4.02
CA GLY A 369 -16.64 5.24 -4.47
C GLY A 369 -17.10 4.29 -5.56
N PRO A 370 -18.42 4.29 -5.79
CA PRO A 370 -19.06 3.38 -6.74
C PRO A 370 -18.95 3.85 -8.20
N SER A 371 -18.22 4.93 -8.47
CA SER A 371 -18.15 5.56 -9.79
C SER A 371 -17.85 4.61 -10.96
N PRO A 372 -16.92 3.62 -10.89
CA PRO A 372 -16.74 2.65 -11.99
C PRO A 372 -17.96 1.76 -12.21
N ALA A 373 -18.70 1.41 -11.14
CA ALA A 373 -19.94 0.64 -11.24
C ALA A 373 -21.10 1.49 -11.79
N LEU A 374 -21.16 2.78 -11.48
CA LEU A 374 -22.19 3.67 -12.03
C LEU A 374 -22.00 3.90 -13.52
N ILE A 375 -20.75 4.12 -13.96
CA ILE A 375 -20.44 4.29 -15.38
C ILE A 375 -20.67 3.00 -16.17
N SER A 376 -20.48 1.83 -15.56
CA SER A 376 -20.81 0.55 -16.21
C SER A 376 -22.32 0.43 -16.49
N LEU A 377 -23.19 0.85 -15.56
CA LEU A 377 -24.64 0.85 -15.77
C LEU A 377 -25.06 1.80 -16.90
N ILE A 378 -24.39 2.94 -17.04
CA ILE A 378 -24.58 3.83 -18.19
C ILE A 378 -24.13 3.13 -19.48
N GLY A 379 -23.01 2.40 -19.45
CA GLY A 379 -22.53 1.57 -20.56
C GLY A 379 -23.56 0.51 -20.99
N VAL A 380 -24.23 -0.13 -20.03
CA VAL A 380 -25.33 -1.06 -20.29
C VAL A 380 -26.48 -0.35 -21.01
N GLN A 381 -26.91 0.81 -20.50
CA GLN A 381 -27.97 1.61 -21.10
C GLN A 381 -27.61 2.09 -22.51
N LEU A 382 -26.37 2.50 -22.73
CA LEU A 382 -25.87 2.98 -24.02
C LEU A 382 -25.96 1.87 -25.09
N VAL A 383 -25.49 0.66 -24.79
CA VAL A 383 -25.63 -0.47 -25.71
C VAL A 383 -27.09 -0.83 -25.94
N ASN A 384 -27.94 -0.77 -24.91
CA ASN A 384 -29.36 -1.06 -25.06
C ASN A 384 -30.06 -0.04 -25.98
N THR A 385 -29.82 1.26 -25.82
CA THR A 385 -30.42 2.30 -26.69
C THR A 385 -29.92 2.22 -28.13
N ILE A 386 -28.67 1.80 -28.35
CA ILE A 386 -28.12 1.52 -29.69
C ILE A 386 -28.86 0.34 -30.33
N ARG A 387 -29.05 -0.77 -29.61
CA ARG A 387 -29.78 -1.94 -30.13
C ARG A 387 -31.23 -1.64 -30.46
N LEU A 388 -31.85 -0.75 -29.70
CA LEU A 388 -33.22 -0.26 -29.93
C LEU A 388 -33.29 0.84 -31.00
N HIS A 389 -32.16 1.21 -31.63
CA HIS A 389 -32.07 2.27 -32.64
C HIS A 389 -32.67 3.61 -32.16
N SER A 390 -32.58 3.89 -30.84
CA SER A 390 -33.09 5.11 -30.23
C SER A 390 -32.00 6.18 -30.19
N TYR A 391 -31.73 6.80 -31.34
CA TYR A 391 -30.59 7.71 -31.52
C TYR A 391 -30.58 8.91 -30.55
N ALA A 392 -31.75 9.49 -30.26
CA ALA A 392 -31.86 10.61 -29.31
C ALA A 392 -31.43 10.20 -27.88
N LYS A 393 -31.89 9.03 -27.40
CA LYS A 393 -31.52 8.50 -26.08
C LYS A 393 -30.03 8.10 -26.06
N THR A 394 -29.54 7.49 -27.14
CA THR A 394 -28.11 7.16 -27.31
C THR A 394 -27.23 8.41 -27.22
N GLY A 395 -27.60 9.50 -27.91
CA GLY A 395 -26.87 10.77 -27.84
C GLY A 395 -26.82 11.34 -26.42
N SER A 396 -27.94 11.30 -25.69
CA SER A 396 -28.00 11.74 -24.29
C SER A 396 -27.11 10.89 -23.38
N ARG A 397 -27.14 9.55 -23.49
CA ARG A 397 -26.28 8.66 -22.68
C ARG A 397 -24.80 8.85 -23.01
N PHE A 398 -24.47 9.01 -24.29
CA PHE A 398 -23.11 9.28 -24.73
C PHE A 398 -22.59 10.62 -24.18
N ALA A 399 -23.41 11.68 -24.22
CA ALA A 399 -23.05 12.98 -23.65
C ALA A 399 -22.78 12.90 -22.14
N ILE A 400 -23.58 12.12 -21.39
CA ILE A 400 -23.32 11.87 -19.96
C ILE A 400 -21.96 11.20 -19.77
N VAL A 401 -21.65 10.14 -20.53
CA VAL A 401 -20.35 9.44 -20.48
C VAL A 401 -19.20 10.42 -20.74
N CYS A 402 -19.29 11.23 -21.80
CA CYS A 402 -18.29 12.25 -22.10
C CYS A 402 -18.13 13.27 -20.96
N GLY A 403 -19.24 13.73 -20.37
CA GLY A 403 -19.23 14.64 -19.22
C GLY A 403 -18.50 14.06 -18.00
N PHE A 404 -18.71 12.77 -17.69
CA PHE A 404 -17.99 12.10 -16.60
C PHE A 404 -16.49 12.01 -16.88
N PHE A 405 -16.07 11.65 -18.10
CA PHE A 405 -14.66 11.61 -18.45
C PHE A 405 -14.01 12.99 -18.43
N LEU A 406 -14.75 14.05 -18.78
CA LEU A 406 -14.29 15.43 -18.67
C LEU A 406 -14.07 15.84 -17.21
N ILE A 407 -15.02 15.51 -16.33
CA ILE A 407 -14.88 15.75 -14.88
C ILE A 407 -13.73 14.92 -14.31
N GLY A 408 -13.54 13.69 -14.78
CA GLY A 408 -12.46 12.82 -14.33
C GLY A 408 -11.05 13.22 -14.77
N LEU A 409 -10.92 14.33 -15.51
CA LEU A 409 -9.63 15.01 -15.71
C LEU A 409 -9.22 15.84 -14.48
N MET A 410 -10.13 16.06 -13.53
CA MET A 410 -9.82 16.69 -12.26
C MET A 410 -8.93 15.77 -11.41
N PRO A 411 -8.01 16.36 -10.61
CA PRO A 411 -7.26 15.59 -9.64
C PRO A 411 -8.21 14.81 -8.71
N TRP A 412 -7.76 13.65 -8.20
CA TRP A 412 -8.50 12.75 -7.29
C TRP A 412 -9.56 11.85 -7.94
N ILE A 413 -9.83 11.94 -9.25
CA ILE A 413 -10.77 11.06 -9.96
C ILE A 413 -10.01 10.15 -10.92
N GLU A 414 -10.27 8.85 -10.86
CA GLU A 414 -9.56 7.83 -11.64
C GLU A 414 -10.32 7.45 -12.91
N ASN A 415 -10.04 8.14 -14.02
CA ASN A 415 -10.63 7.85 -15.32
C ASN A 415 -10.35 6.42 -15.80
N LEU A 416 -9.23 5.82 -15.39
CA LEU A 416 -8.90 4.46 -15.81
C LEU A 416 -9.87 3.41 -15.23
N ALA A 417 -10.27 3.59 -13.97
CA ALA A 417 -11.31 2.76 -13.36
C ALA A 417 -12.64 2.92 -14.10
N HIS A 418 -12.96 4.14 -14.54
CA HIS A 418 -14.17 4.45 -15.32
C HIS A 418 -14.15 3.80 -16.71
N ILE A 419 -13.00 3.82 -17.40
CA ILE A 419 -12.83 3.11 -18.68
C ILE A 419 -13.08 1.61 -18.50
N GLY A 420 -12.43 1.00 -17.49
CA GLY A 420 -12.61 -0.42 -17.21
C GLY A 420 -14.07 -0.76 -16.87
N GLY A 421 -14.72 0.06 -16.05
CA GLY A 421 -16.14 -0.07 -15.72
C GLY A 421 -17.04 0.06 -16.94
N LEU A 422 -16.82 1.06 -17.80
CA LEU A 422 -17.60 1.27 -19.03
C LEU A 422 -17.50 0.05 -19.96
N ILE A 423 -16.28 -0.43 -20.22
CA ILE A 423 -16.04 -1.61 -21.07
C ILE A 423 -16.77 -2.82 -20.49
N SER A 424 -16.64 -3.07 -19.19
CA SER A 424 -17.36 -4.16 -18.53
C SER A 424 -18.87 -4.02 -18.64
N GLY A 425 -19.41 -2.82 -18.48
CA GLY A 425 -20.85 -2.54 -18.61
C GLY A 425 -21.38 -2.78 -20.02
N MET A 426 -20.65 -2.34 -21.04
CA MET A 426 -21.00 -2.59 -22.44
C MET A 426 -21.05 -4.09 -22.76
N LEU A 427 -20.14 -4.89 -22.19
CA LEU A 427 -20.15 -6.35 -22.32
C LEU A 427 -21.35 -6.98 -21.57
N PHE A 428 -21.64 -6.51 -20.34
CA PHE A 428 -22.81 -6.96 -19.57
C PHE A 428 -24.15 -6.68 -20.24
N ALA A 429 -24.24 -5.66 -21.10
CA ALA A 429 -25.46 -5.38 -21.87
C ALA A 429 -25.93 -6.57 -22.74
N PHE A 430 -24.98 -7.36 -23.25
CA PHE A 430 -25.28 -8.56 -24.03
C PHE A 430 -25.76 -9.72 -23.15
N ILE A 431 -25.17 -9.86 -21.96
CA ILE A 431 -25.59 -10.83 -20.93
C ILE A 431 -27.03 -10.53 -20.51
N LEU A 432 -27.31 -9.27 -20.20
CA LEU A 432 -28.62 -8.82 -19.72
C LEU A 432 -29.74 -9.00 -20.75
N ALA A 433 -29.45 -8.82 -22.04
CA ALA A 433 -30.44 -9.07 -23.09
C ALA A 433 -30.88 -10.55 -23.16
N THR A 434 -30.00 -11.48 -22.79
CA THR A 434 -30.35 -12.90 -22.66
C THR A 434 -31.29 -13.10 -21.48
N TYR A 435 -30.98 -12.48 -20.35
CA TYR A 435 -31.79 -12.53 -19.13
C TYR A 435 -33.20 -11.98 -19.36
N GLN A 436 -33.34 -10.80 -19.98
CA GLN A 436 -34.63 -10.21 -20.32
C GLN A 436 -35.49 -11.14 -21.21
N ARG A 437 -34.90 -11.75 -22.24
CA ARG A 437 -35.63 -12.70 -23.10
C ARG A 437 -36.07 -13.96 -22.36
N TRP A 438 -35.28 -14.39 -21.39
CA TRP A 438 -35.63 -15.54 -20.55
C TRP A 438 -36.80 -15.17 -19.61
N GLN A 439 -36.75 -13.99 -19.00
CA GLN A 439 -37.80 -13.49 -18.11
C GLN A 439 -39.13 -13.33 -18.86
N ASN A 440 -39.12 -12.66 -20.02
CA ASN A 440 -40.32 -12.49 -20.86
C ASN A 440 -40.94 -13.83 -21.28
N ARG A 441 -40.13 -14.89 -21.46
CA ARG A 441 -40.63 -16.24 -21.79
C ARG A 441 -41.26 -16.96 -20.59
N ARG A 442 -40.81 -16.66 -19.37
CA ARG A 442 -41.42 -17.19 -18.15
C ARG A 442 -42.75 -16.51 -17.85
N GLU A 443 -42.82 -15.20 -17.99
CA GLU A 443 -44.04 -14.41 -17.73
C GLU A 443 -45.11 -14.61 -18.80
N HIS A 444 -44.71 -14.92 -20.05
CA HIS A 444 -45.62 -15.29 -21.13
C HIS A 444 -45.27 -16.66 -21.73
N PRO A 445 -45.67 -17.77 -21.08
CA PRO A 445 -45.59 -19.10 -21.67
C PRO A 445 -46.38 -19.10 -22.99
N ARG A 446 -45.82 -19.66 -24.06
CA ARG A 446 -46.57 -19.80 -25.32
C ARG A 446 -47.86 -20.57 -25.04
N ARG A 447 -49.02 -20.04 -25.46
CA ARG A 447 -50.28 -20.78 -25.47
C ARG A 447 -50.10 -22.07 -26.27
N ASP A 448 -50.76 -23.11 -25.80
CA ASP A 448 -50.69 -24.48 -26.29
C ASP A 448 -50.88 -24.54 -27.83
N PRO A 449 -50.06 -25.30 -28.59
CA PRO A 449 -50.16 -25.39 -30.06
C PRO A 449 -51.50 -25.90 -30.61
N SER A 450 -52.38 -26.37 -29.74
CA SER A 450 -53.73 -26.86 -30.05
C SER A 450 -54.67 -25.72 -30.50
N GLU A 451 -54.51 -24.50 -29.97
CA GLU A 451 -55.41 -23.37 -30.24
C GLU A 451 -55.05 -22.61 -31.54
N GLN A 452 -53.80 -22.74 -32.02
CA GLN A 452 -53.32 -22.04 -33.22
C GLN A 452 -53.47 -22.86 -34.53
N LYS A 453 -53.79 -24.16 -34.42
CA LYS A 453 -54.04 -25.03 -35.58
C LYS A 453 -55.37 -24.76 -36.30
N SER A 454 -56.35 -24.14 -35.64
CA SER A 454 -57.65 -23.82 -36.27
C SER A 454 -57.57 -22.60 -37.20
N ASN A 455 -56.70 -21.61 -36.90
CA ASN A 455 -56.58 -20.38 -37.69
C ASN A 455 -55.47 -20.39 -38.77
N ILE A 456 -54.61 -21.41 -38.82
CA ILE A 456 -53.50 -21.48 -39.81
C ILE A 456 -53.88 -22.27 -41.06
N LYS A 457 -54.95 -23.07 -41.06
CA LYS A 457 -55.30 -23.92 -42.21
C LYS A 457 -55.70 -23.15 -43.47
N ASN A 458 -56.01 -21.85 -43.38
CA ASN A 458 -56.59 -21.11 -44.52
C ASN A 458 -55.65 -20.12 -45.22
N ASN A 459 -54.38 -19.95 -44.84
CA ASN A 459 -53.50 -19.03 -45.59
C ASN A 459 -52.00 -19.40 -45.59
N ALA A 460 -51.47 -19.57 -46.80
CA ALA A 460 -50.07 -19.56 -47.22
C ALA A 460 -49.18 -20.79 -46.90
N LYS A 461 -49.30 -21.83 -47.72
CA LYS A 461 -48.20 -22.78 -48.04
C LYS A 461 -47.40 -22.18 -49.22
N SER A 462 -46.19 -21.68 -48.96
CA SER A 462 -45.03 -21.62 -49.91
C SER A 462 -44.03 -20.51 -49.53
N LYS A 463 -44.46 -19.30 -49.14
CA LYS A 463 -43.55 -18.20 -48.71
C LYS A 463 -43.14 -18.22 -47.22
N LYS A 464 -43.73 -19.10 -46.41
CA LYS A 464 -43.56 -19.12 -44.95
C LYS A 464 -42.23 -19.76 -44.51
N THR A 465 -41.67 -20.69 -45.28
CA THR A 465 -40.50 -21.50 -44.90
C THR A 465 -39.18 -20.70 -44.91
N ASP A 466 -38.94 -19.81 -45.88
CA ASP A 466 -37.69 -19.02 -45.94
C ASP A 466 -37.65 -17.84 -44.95
N VAL A 467 -38.77 -17.15 -44.75
CA VAL A 467 -38.85 -16.05 -43.76
C VAL A 467 -38.74 -16.61 -42.34
N GLN A 468 -39.33 -17.78 -42.09
CA GLN A 468 -39.28 -18.44 -40.78
C GLN A 468 -37.89 -19.06 -40.50
N CYS A 469 -37.21 -19.57 -41.53
CA CYS A 469 -35.83 -20.07 -41.43
C CYS A 469 -34.79 -18.94 -41.28
N SER A 470 -34.95 -17.81 -41.98
CA SER A 470 -34.09 -16.63 -41.82
C SER A 470 -34.28 -15.94 -40.46
N ALA A 471 -35.53 -15.84 -39.98
CA ALA A 471 -35.84 -15.35 -38.63
C ALA A 471 -35.23 -16.26 -37.55
N PHE A 472 -35.36 -17.58 -37.68
CA PHE A 472 -34.75 -18.56 -36.78
C PHE A 472 -33.22 -18.49 -36.80
N ARG A 473 -32.59 -18.40 -37.98
CA ARG A 473 -31.13 -18.26 -38.13
C ARG A 473 -30.61 -16.92 -37.58
N SER A 474 -31.43 -15.86 -37.63
CA SER A 474 -31.12 -14.56 -37.01
C SER A 474 -31.27 -14.58 -35.48
N ALA A 475 -32.22 -15.34 -34.95
CA ALA A 475 -32.42 -15.53 -33.51
C ALA A 475 -31.30 -16.40 -32.92
N TYR A 476 -30.95 -17.49 -33.61
CA TYR A 476 -29.84 -18.36 -33.23
C TYR A 476 -28.49 -17.63 -33.25
N ARG A 477 -28.21 -16.82 -34.28
CA ARG A 477 -27.00 -15.98 -34.33
C ARG A 477 -26.92 -14.99 -33.17
N ARG A 478 -28.05 -14.36 -32.78
CA ARG A 478 -28.10 -13.42 -31.64
C ARG A 478 -27.83 -14.10 -30.31
N VAL A 479 -28.43 -15.27 -30.06
CA VAL A 479 -28.18 -16.06 -28.82
C VAL A 479 -26.73 -16.55 -28.77
N ARG A 480 -26.18 -16.99 -29.89
CA ARG A 480 -24.76 -17.41 -29.98
C ARG A 480 -23.81 -16.25 -29.66
N GLN A 481 -24.07 -15.05 -30.19
CA GLN A 481 -23.27 -13.86 -29.89
C GLN A 481 -23.30 -13.51 -28.40
N GLU A 482 -24.47 -13.56 -27.77
CA GLU A 482 -24.62 -13.25 -26.34
C GLU A 482 -23.84 -14.24 -25.46
N TYR A 483 -23.87 -15.53 -25.77
CA TYR A 483 -23.07 -16.55 -25.06
C TYR A 483 -21.56 -16.32 -25.24
N ILE A 484 -21.12 -16.02 -26.46
CA ILE A 484 -19.70 -15.73 -26.76
C ILE A 484 -19.22 -14.52 -25.96
N VAL A 485 -19.98 -13.42 -25.94
CA VAL A 485 -19.62 -12.21 -25.18
C VAL A 485 -19.59 -12.49 -23.68
N SER A 486 -20.53 -13.29 -23.17
CA SER A 486 -20.54 -13.73 -21.77
C SER A 486 -19.26 -14.50 -21.40
N LEU A 487 -18.87 -15.45 -22.25
CA LEU A 487 -17.65 -16.24 -22.06
C LEU A 487 -16.39 -15.37 -22.12
N ILE A 488 -16.33 -14.45 -23.09
CA ILE A 488 -15.22 -13.48 -23.22
C ILE A 488 -15.12 -12.64 -21.95
N TRP A 489 -16.22 -12.12 -21.43
CA TRP A 489 -16.20 -11.31 -20.21
C TRP A 489 -15.71 -12.11 -19.00
N ILE A 490 -16.18 -13.36 -18.83
CA ILE A 490 -15.71 -14.23 -17.73
C ILE A 490 -14.20 -14.49 -17.84
N ILE A 491 -13.70 -14.81 -19.04
CA ILE A 491 -12.27 -15.02 -19.27
C ILE A 491 -11.48 -13.74 -18.97
N LEU A 492 -11.94 -12.58 -19.43
CA LEU A 492 -11.30 -11.29 -19.15
C LEU A 492 -11.28 -10.98 -17.65
N PHE A 493 -12.39 -11.21 -16.94
CA PHE A 493 -12.47 -10.98 -15.50
C PHE A 493 -11.52 -11.89 -14.72
N LEU A 494 -11.52 -13.19 -15.03
CA LEU A 494 -10.63 -14.15 -14.36
C LEU A 494 -9.15 -13.90 -14.67
N THR A 495 -8.80 -13.56 -15.92
CA THR A 495 -7.42 -13.20 -16.27
C THR A 495 -6.98 -11.93 -15.55
N LEU A 496 -7.83 -10.91 -15.49
CA LEU A 496 -7.53 -9.66 -14.81
C LEU A 496 -7.31 -9.85 -13.30
N ILE A 497 -8.16 -10.62 -12.62
CA ILE A 497 -7.99 -10.92 -11.19
C ILE A 497 -6.72 -11.75 -10.96
N THR A 498 -6.43 -12.73 -11.82
CA THR A 498 -5.21 -13.53 -11.72
C THR A 498 -3.96 -12.68 -11.92
N LEU A 499 -3.98 -11.74 -12.87
CA LEU A 499 -2.89 -10.79 -13.09
C LEU A 499 -2.74 -9.80 -11.92
N CYS A 500 -3.83 -9.36 -11.31
CA CYS A 500 -3.77 -8.52 -10.12
C CYS A 500 -3.20 -9.26 -8.90
N ALA A 501 -3.47 -10.56 -8.77
CA ALA A 501 -2.99 -11.37 -7.64
C ALA A 501 -1.54 -11.84 -7.81
N PHE A 502 -1.17 -12.27 -9.03
CA PHE A 502 0.09 -12.99 -9.29
C PHE A 502 0.87 -12.49 -10.51
N GLY A 503 0.27 -11.64 -11.36
CA GLY A 503 0.87 -11.20 -12.61
C GLY A 503 2.06 -10.25 -12.42
N PRO A 504 2.76 -9.90 -13.51
CA PRO A 504 3.79 -8.86 -13.51
C PRO A 504 3.17 -7.45 -13.39
N HIS A 505 3.99 -6.44 -13.10
CA HIS A 505 3.56 -5.04 -13.12
C HIS A 505 3.62 -4.52 -14.55
N PHE A 506 2.54 -3.88 -15.00
CA PHE A 506 2.49 -3.26 -16.32
C PHE A 506 2.84 -1.78 -16.18
N TYR A 507 3.92 -1.36 -16.84
CA TYR A 507 4.35 0.04 -16.83
C TYR A 507 3.67 0.77 -17.98
N CYS A 508 2.66 1.57 -17.67
CA CYS A 508 2.04 2.46 -18.63
C CYS A 508 2.53 3.90 -18.42
N THR A 509 3.52 4.33 -19.22
CA THR A 509 4.10 5.69 -19.14
C THR A 509 3.10 6.80 -19.47
N GLY A 510 2.07 6.50 -20.26
CA GLY A 510 1.05 7.45 -20.69
C GLY A 510 -0.27 7.42 -19.91
N CYS A 511 -0.53 6.39 -19.09
CA CYS A 511 -1.85 6.21 -18.46
C CYS A 511 -2.15 7.26 -17.38
N VAL A 512 -1.12 7.88 -16.80
CA VAL A 512 -1.27 8.99 -15.84
C VAL A 512 -2.01 10.17 -16.47
N TYR A 513 -1.80 10.43 -17.77
CA TYR A 513 -2.44 11.54 -18.49
C TYR A 513 -3.91 11.29 -18.81
N LEU A 514 -4.40 10.04 -18.67
CA LEU A 514 -5.83 9.75 -18.78
C LEU A 514 -6.61 10.32 -17.58
N SER A 515 -5.96 10.49 -16.42
CA SER A 515 -6.58 10.97 -15.19
C SER A 515 -6.23 12.43 -14.87
N CYS A 516 -5.33 13.06 -15.64
CA CYS A 516 -4.94 14.44 -15.44
C CYS A 516 -4.34 15.03 -16.73
N LEU A 517 -4.93 16.12 -17.23
CA LEU A 517 -4.31 16.92 -18.29
C LEU A 517 -3.23 17.83 -17.68
N PRO A 518 -1.98 17.78 -18.17
CA PRO A 518 -0.90 18.63 -17.69
C PRO A 518 -1.07 20.05 -18.24
N LEU A 519 -2.06 20.80 -17.75
CA LEU A 519 -2.27 22.21 -18.11
C LEU A 519 -1.08 23.10 -17.70
N THR A 520 -0.29 22.65 -16.71
CA THR A 520 1.04 23.18 -16.40
C THR A 520 2.02 22.03 -16.14
N PRO A 521 3.35 22.23 -16.28
CA PRO A 521 4.37 21.19 -16.04
C PRO A 521 4.32 20.57 -14.64
N SER A 522 3.70 21.26 -13.69
CA SER A 522 3.53 20.86 -12.30
C SER A 522 2.09 20.46 -11.92
N ALA A 523 1.05 20.72 -12.73
CA ALA A 523 -0.34 20.46 -12.33
C ALA A 523 -0.59 18.99 -11.95
N CYS A 524 -0.19 18.06 -12.83
CA CYS A 524 -0.33 16.63 -12.54
C CYS A 524 0.75 16.12 -11.56
N LYS A 525 1.92 16.77 -11.51
CA LYS A 525 3.01 16.47 -10.56
C LYS A 525 2.81 17.04 -9.15
N ALA A 526 1.89 17.99 -8.97
CA ALA A 526 1.50 18.59 -7.68
C ALA A 526 0.23 17.95 -7.11
N SER A 527 -0.60 17.33 -7.97
CA SER A 527 -1.66 16.41 -7.52
C SER A 527 -1.12 15.01 -7.20
N LEU A 528 0.02 14.64 -7.76
CA LEU A 528 0.90 13.64 -7.17
C LEU A 528 1.68 14.35 -6.06
N VAL A 529 1.76 13.77 -4.88
CA VAL A 529 2.76 14.23 -3.90
C VAL A 529 4.13 14.09 -4.57
N ASP A 530 4.82 15.20 -4.87
CA ASP A 530 6.14 15.20 -5.53
C ASP A 530 7.06 14.16 -4.85
N PRO A 531 7.47 13.10 -5.56
CA PRO A 531 8.21 11.99 -4.96
C PRO A 531 9.66 12.30 -4.61
N TYR A 532 10.23 13.39 -5.12
CA TYR A 532 11.62 13.77 -4.85
C TYR A 532 11.73 14.91 -3.84
N LYS A 533 10.61 15.55 -3.52
CA LYS A 533 10.59 16.52 -2.43
C LYS A 533 10.51 15.73 -1.14
N SER A 534 11.67 15.48 -0.54
CA SER A 534 11.74 15.22 0.89
C SER A 534 10.82 16.22 1.59
N SER A 535 10.18 15.79 2.68
CA SER A 535 9.76 16.76 3.68
C SER A 535 11.01 17.36 4.35
N GLU A 536 11.94 17.89 3.55
CA GLU A 536 12.87 18.90 4.01
C GLU A 536 11.98 20.02 4.52
N CYS A 537 11.84 20.04 5.85
CA CYS A 537 11.77 21.29 6.55
C CYS A 537 12.89 22.11 5.95
N VAL A 538 12.53 23.11 5.14
CA VAL A 538 13.45 24.15 4.73
C VAL A 538 14.02 24.71 6.02
N SER A 539 15.17 24.18 6.43
CA SER A 539 16.09 24.80 7.36
C SER A 539 16.75 25.91 6.58
N ARG A 540 16.01 26.98 6.35
CA ARG A 540 16.56 28.32 6.19
C ARG A 540 15.96 29.11 7.33
N TYR A 541 16.61 29.06 8.48
CA TYR A 541 17.28 30.19 9.11
C TYR A 541 18.25 29.67 10.15
#